data_AF-A0A3B4UJZ0-F1
#
_entry.id   AF-A0A3B4UJZ0-F1
#
_cell.length_a   1.000
_cell.length_b   1.000
_cell.length_c   1.000
_cell.angle_alpha   90.00
_cell.angle_beta   90.00
_cell.angle_gamma   90.00
#
_symmetry.space_group_name_H-M   'P 1'
#
loop_
_entity.id
_entity.type
_entity.pdbx_description
1 polymer ?
#
loop_
_entity_poly.entity_id
_entity_poly.type
_entity_poly.pdbx_seq_one_letter_code
_entity_poly.pdbx_strand_id
1 'polypeptide(L)'
;GADEPGMSRMDSLSRPELFDFHGVSMTRYFTDNWDNIQNFQARPDDILIATYPKAGNTWVSYILDLLYFDQTSPECQKSVPIYARVPVLEITFPSLQPGTDMVDNLLTSPRLIKTHLPVQFVPKSFWEQNCRIVYVARNGKDSVVSFFHQERMTMILPEPGDWSSYLQRFMEGKMVFGSWYDHVNNWWEKKQMYSNLHYMFYEDLVEDTGREIDKLCCFLGLSPSAQEKERLAGRVQFDNMKQDNVVNHSAFLGMDFKLSSFIRKGKVGDWKNHFTVAQSEEFDEDYKKKMKNPTLTFRNEI
;
A
#
# COMPACT_ATOMS: atom_id res chain seq x y z
N GLY A 1 23.04 -3.57 42.50
CA GLY A 1 23.19 -3.00 41.15
C GLY A 1 21.83 -2.55 40.74
N ALA A 2 21.66 -1.26 40.49
CA ALA A 2 20.40 -0.71 40.03
C ALA A 2 20.22 -1.10 38.56
N ASP A 3 19.09 -1.74 38.24
CA ASP A 3 18.66 -1.99 36.88
C ASP A 3 18.46 -0.63 36.17
N GLU A 4 19.16 -0.45 35.05
CA GLU A 4 18.92 0.66 34.14
C GLU A 4 17.49 0.55 33.55
N PRO A 5 16.77 1.67 33.40
CA PRO A 5 15.44 1.66 32.80
C PRO A 5 15.57 1.26 31.33
N GLY A 6 14.92 0.14 30.99
CA GLY A 6 15.04 -0.52 29.69
C GLY A 6 14.90 0.43 28.49
N MET A 7 15.96 0.48 27.68
CA MET A 7 15.90 0.98 26.32
C MET A 7 14.71 0.32 25.61
N SER A 8 13.86 1.12 24.97
CA SER A 8 12.71 0.57 24.26
C SER A 8 13.23 -0.34 23.15
N ARG A 9 12.48 -1.39 22.81
CA ARG A 9 12.85 -2.36 21.75
C ARG A 9 13.03 -1.70 20.37
N MET A 10 12.59 -0.45 20.20
CA MET A 10 12.83 0.39 19.01
C MET A 10 14.22 1.02 18.99
N ASP A 11 14.81 1.33 20.16
CA ASP A 11 16.09 2.04 20.28
C ASP A 11 17.29 1.19 19.82
N SER A 12 17.10 -0.11 19.61
CA SER A 12 18.13 -1.04 19.09
C SER A 12 18.00 -1.36 17.60
N LEU A 13 16.95 -0.88 16.91
CA LEU A 13 16.74 -1.16 15.49
C LEU A 13 17.24 0.01 14.64
N SER A 14 18.31 -0.23 13.87
CA SER A 14 18.76 0.72 12.85
C SER A 14 17.80 0.73 11.65
N ARG A 15 17.51 1.92 11.11
CA ARG A 15 16.78 2.04 9.84
C ARG A 15 17.57 1.35 8.72
N PRO A 16 16.89 0.66 7.78
CA PRO A 16 17.56 -0.01 6.68
C PRO A 16 18.09 0.98 5.64
N GLU A 17 19.16 0.60 4.96
CA GLU A 17 19.71 1.36 3.83
C GLU A 17 19.11 0.87 2.51
N LEU A 18 18.99 1.80 1.56
CA LEU A 18 18.63 1.47 0.17
C LEU A 18 19.82 0.83 -0.54
N PHE A 19 19.54 -0.16 -1.37
CA PHE A 19 20.51 -0.69 -2.32
C PHE A 19 19.83 -1.04 -3.64
N ASP A 20 20.62 -1.17 -4.71
CA ASP A 20 20.11 -1.63 -6.00
C ASP A 20 19.81 -3.12 -5.95
N PHE A 21 18.55 -3.47 -6.21
CA PHE A 21 18.08 -4.83 -6.31
C PHE A 21 17.48 -5.03 -7.69
N HIS A 22 18.28 -5.57 -8.62
CA HIS A 22 17.90 -5.79 -10.01
C HIS A 22 17.36 -4.52 -10.70
N GLY A 23 18.01 -3.37 -10.48
CA GLY A 23 17.61 -2.08 -11.07
C GLY A 23 16.49 -1.35 -10.32
N VAL A 24 16.05 -1.85 -9.17
CA VAL A 24 15.03 -1.22 -8.31
C VAL A 24 15.64 -0.94 -6.94
N SER A 25 15.47 0.28 -6.44
CA SER A 25 15.88 0.63 -5.08
C SER A 25 15.02 -0.11 -4.04
N MET A 26 15.63 -0.94 -3.21
CA MET A 26 14.95 -1.81 -2.24
C MET A 26 15.67 -1.78 -0.89
N THR A 27 15.08 -2.42 0.13
CA THR A 27 15.72 -2.68 1.43
C THR A 27 15.69 -4.16 1.76
N ARG A 28 16.54 -4.56 2.72
CA ARG A 28 16.66 -5.95 3.18
C ARG A 28 15.35 -6.52 3.72
N TYR A 29 14.55 -5.69 4.39
CA TYR A 29 13.23 -6.10 4.88
C TYR A 29 12.23 -6.49 3.77
N PHE A 30 12.53 -6.21 2.50
CA PHE A 30 11.70 -6.62 1.36
C PHE A 30 12.40 -7.59 0.40
N THR A 31 13.63 -8.02 0.72
CA THR A 31 14.48 -8.81 -0.18
C THR A 31 15.20 -9.98 0.51
N ASP A 32 15.32 -10.00 1.84
CA ASP A 32 16.02 -11.08 2.55
C ASP A 32 15.31 -12.45 2.42
N ASN A 33 14.00 -12.46 2.15
CA ASN A 33 13.20 -13.66 1.93
C ASN A 33 12.85 -13.88 0.44
N TRP A 34 13.67 -13.35 -0.47
CA TRP A 34 13.36 -13.26 -1.90
C TRP A 34 13.06 -14.59 -2.57
N ASP A 35 13.82 -15.64 -2.25
CA ASP A 35 13.61 -16.97 -2.86
C ASP A 35 12.22 -17.54 -2.50
N ASN A 36 11.77 -17.37 -1.27
CA ASN A 36 10.43 -17.81 -0.86
C ASN A 36 9.34 -16.92 -1.47
N ILE A 37 9.60 -15.62 -1.63
CA ILE A 37 8.67 -14.72 -2.33
C ILE A 37 8.51 -15.17 -3.78
N GLN A 38 9.61 -15.40 -4.51
CA GLN A 38 9.55 -15.81 -5.93
C GLN A 38 8.96 -17.21 -6.13
N ASN A 39 9.19 -18.13 -5.19
CA ASN A 39 8.63 -19.48 -5.20
C ASN A 39 7.24 -19.58 -4.54
N PHE A 40 6.66 -18.46 -4.11
CA PHE A 40 5.35 -18.42 -3.47
C PHE A 40 4.28 -19.06 -4.37
N GLN A 41 3.42 -19.90 -3.79
CA GLN A 41 2.37 -20.61 -4.50
C GLN A 41 1.03 -19.90 -4.32
N ALA A 42 0.68 -19.06 -5.31
CA ALA A 42 -0.65 -18.46 -5.37
C ALA A 42 -1.72 -19.55 -5.58
N ARG A 43 -2.93 -19.30 -5.08
CA ARG A 43 -4.14 -20.09 -5.32
C ARG A 43 -4.99 -19.40 -6.39
N PRO A 44 -5.77 -20.13 -7.22
CA PRO A 44 -6.61 -19.52 -8.25
C PRO A 44 -7.59 -18.45 -7.74
N ASP A 45 -8.05 -18.59 -6.50
CA ASP A 45 -9.01 -17.68 -5.88
C ASP A 45 -8.37 -16.49 -5.17
N ASP A 46 -7.05 -16.49 -4.96
CA ASP A 46 -6.31 -15.41 -4.31
C ASP A 46 -6.57 -14.05 -4.99
N ILE A 47 -6.60 -12.99 -4.17
CA ILE A 47 -6.71 -11.61 -4.61
C ILE A 47 -5.45 -10.86 -4.19
N LEU A 48 -4.67 -10.43 -5.19
CA LEU A 48 -3.48 -9.61 -4.98
C LEU A 48 -3.85 -8.12 -5.02
N ILE A 49 -3.52 -7.38 -3.98
CA ILE A 49 -3.79 -5.95 -3.82
C ILE A 49 -2.47 -5.21 -3.96
N ALA A 50 -2.21 -4.74 -5.17
CA ALA A 50 -0.95 -4.12 -5.56
C ALA A 50 -1.05 -2.60 -5.58
N THR A 51 -0.03 -1.90 -5.08
CA THR A 51 0.00 -0.44 -5.07
C THR A 51 1.43 0.05 -4.99
N TYR A 52 1.77 1.19 -5.59
CA TYR A 52 2.94 1.93 -5.09
C TYR A 52 2.68 2.36 -3.63
N PRO A 53 3.70 2.42 -2.75
CA PRO A 53 3.50 2.87 -1.37
C PRO A 53 2.65 4.15 -1.28
N LYS A 54 1.74 4.18 -0.31
CA LYS A 54 0.84 5.31 0.00
C LYS A 54 -0.26 5.63 -1.03
N ALA A 55 -0.55 4.74 -1.97
CA ALA A 55 -1.65 4.90 -2.92
C ALA A 55 -3.02 4.39 -2.42
N GLY A 56 -3.21 4.12 -1.12
CA GLY A 56 -4.50 3.72 -0.56
C GLY A 56 -4.69 2.21 -0.31
N ASN A 57 -3.60 1.44 -0.27
CA ASN A 57 -3.66 -0.01 -0.06
C ASN A 57 -4.49 -0.44 1.16
N THR A 58 -4.24 0.12 2.36
CA THR A 58 -5.00 -0.23 3.58
C THR A 58 -6.51 0.03 3.42
N TRP A 59 -6.89 1.06 2.66
CA TRP A 59 -8.29 1.38 2.42
C TRP A 59 -8.97 0.31 1.57
N VAL A 60 -8.35 -0.05 0.44
CA VAL A 60 -8.89 -1.09 -0.45
C VAL A 60 -8.80 -2.47 0.17
N SER A 61 -7.75 -2.78 0.94
CA SER A 61 -7.67 -4.00 1.74
C SER A 61 -8.81 -4.11 2.73
N TYR A 62 -9.18 -3.01 3.41
CA TYR A 62 -10.31 -3.03 4.33
C TYR A 62 -11.64 -3.16 3.60
N ILE A 63 -11.83 -2.51 2.45
CA ILE A 63 -13.02 -2.68 1.61
C ILE A 63 -13.19 -4.16 1.20
N LEU A 64 -12.14 -4.76 0.64
CA LEU A 64 -12.17 -6.15 0.17
C LEU A 64 -12.41 -7.12 1.32
N ASP A 65 -11.74 -6.92 2.43
CA ASP A 65 -11.92 -7.76 3.60
C ASP A 65 -13.35 -7.67 4.15
N LEU A 66 -13.96 -6.48 4.20
CA LEU A 66 -15.35 -6.33 4.61
C LEU A 66 -16.33 -6.98 3.62
N LEU A 67 -16.07 -6.86 2.32
CA LEU A 67 -16.89 -7.51 1.28
C LEU A 67 -16.92 -9.03 1.42
N TYR A 68 -15.80 -9.65 1.80
CA TYR A 68 -15.70 -11.10 1.92
C TYR A 68 -16.05 -11.65 3.31
N PHE A 69 -15.70 -10.92 4.38
CA PHE A 69 -15.60 -11.52 5.72
C PHE A 69 -16.40 -10.81 6.81
N ASP A 70 -17.04 -9.67 6.52
CA ASP A 70 -17.75 -8.92 7.57
C ASP A 70 -18.95 -9.69 8.16
N GLN A 71 -19.59 -10.56 7.37
CA GLN A 71 -20.68 -11.41 7.85
C GLN A 71 -20.21 -12.75 8.42
N THR A 72 -19.15 -13.31 7.86
CA THR A 72 -18.70 -14.68 8.17
C THR A 72 -17.69 -14.71 9.32
N SER A 73 -17.04 -13.59 9.63
CA SER A 73 -16.01 -13.50 10.67
C SER A 73 -16.00 -12.15 11.41
N PRO A 74 -17.14 -11.69 11.97
CA PRO A 74 -17.26 -10.37 12.58
C PRO A 74 -16.35 -10.16 13.79
N GLU A 75 -15.99 -11.22 14.53
CA GLU A 75 -15.07 -11.10 15.66
C GLU A 75 -13.62 -10.89 15.21
N CYS A 76 -13.23 -11.48 14.08
CA CYS A 76 -11.94 -11.22 13.46
C CYS A 76 -11.83 -9.74 13.06
N GLN A 77 -12.93 -9.16 12.56
CA GLN A 77 -13.02 -7.74 12.19
C GLN A 77 -12.87 -6.77 13.36
N LYS A 78 -13.07 -7.20 14.61
CA LYS A 78 -12.96 -6.35 15.80
C LYS A 78 -11.65 -6.52 16.56
N SER A 79 -10.95 -7.64 16.34
CA SER A 79 -9.83 -8.05 17.19
C SER A 79 -8.52 -8.28 16.45
N VAL A 80 -8.55 -8.60 15.15
CA VAL A 80 -7.35 -8.90 14.37
C VAL A 80 -6.96 -7.70 13.51
N PRO A 81 -5.73 -7.17 13.66
CA PRO A 81 -5.24 -6.07 12.85
C PRO A 81 -5.28 -6.36 11.34
N ILE A 82 -5.57 -5.35 10.52
CA ILE A 82 -5.68 -5.46 9.07
C ILE A 82 -4.40 -6.02 8.42
N TYR A 83 -3.23 -5.73 8.98
CA TYR A 83 -1.96 -6.25 8.46
C TYR A 83 -1.77 -7.76 8.71
N ALA A 84 -2.52 -8.35 9.63
CA ALA A 84 -2.55 -9.79 9.85
C ALA A 84 -3.67 -10.48 9.04
N ARG A 85 -4.76 -9.76 8.73
CA ARG A 85 -5.85 -10.24 7.86
C ARG A 85 -5.50 -10.15 6.38
N VAL A 86 -4.71 -9.14 6.00
CA VAL A 86 -4.24 -8.86 4.64
C VAL A 86 -2.72 -8.61 4.68
N PRO A 87 -1.89 -9.67 4.78
CA PRO A 87 -0.45 -9.54 4.95
C PRO A 87 0.25 -8.95 3.72
N VAL A 88 1.33 -8.20 3.95
CA VAL A 88 2.28 -7.79 2.90
C VAL A 88 3.12 -9.02 2.53
N LEU A 89 3.06 -9.48 1.29
CA LEU A 89 3.74 -10.70 0.85
C LEU A 89 5.26 -10.62 1.06
N GLU A 90 5.86 -9.49 0.65
CA GLU A 90 7.31 -9.33 0.61
C GLU A 90 7.95 -8.89 1.94
N ILE A 91 7.18 -8.77 3.04
CA ILE A 91 7.75 -8.24 4.29
C ILE A 91 8.53 -9.31 5.07
N THR A 92 9.72 -8.95 5.50
CA THR A 92 10.55 -9.70 6.45
C THR A 92 11.02 -8.72 7.51
N PHE A 93 10.49 -8.82 8.73
CA PHE A 93 10.85 -7.93 9.82
C PHE A 93 10.99 -8.72 11.13
N PRO A 94 12.05 -8.52 11.95
CA PRO A 94 12.35 -9.42 13.08
C PRO A 94 11.23 -9.65 14.09
N SER A 95 10.29 -8.70 14.25
CA SER A 95 9.16 -8.84 15.17
C SER A 95 7.88 -9.38 14.52
N LEU A 96 7.95 -9.85 13.27
CA LEU A 96 6.83 -10.38 12.50
C LEU A 96 7.24 -11.73 11.88
N GLN A 97 6.25 -12.59 11.65
CA GLN A 97 6.42 -13.71 10.73
C GLN A 97 6.69 -13.16 9.32
N PRO A 98 7.50 -13.84 8.49
CA PRO A 98 7.64 -13.48 7.08
C PRO A 98 6.27 -13.41 6.39
N GLY A 99 6.12 -12.46 5.48
CA GLY A 99 4.87 -12.21 4.76
C GLY A 99 4.33 -13.44 4.03
N THR A 100 5.21 -14.23 3.42
CA THR A 100 4.88 -15.51 2.79
C THR A 100 4.19 -16.47 3.76
N ASP A 101 4.76 -16.61 4.96
CA ASP A 101 4.28 -17.53 5.98
C ASP A 101 2.96 -17.03 6.58
N MET A 102 2.82 -15.71 6.75
CA MET A 102 1.56 -15.10 7.18
C MET A 102 0.44 -15.41 6.18
N VAL A 103 0.71 -15.31 4.88
CA VAL A 103 -0.26 -15.60 3.82
C VAL A 103 -0.60 -17.09 3.75
N ASP A 104 0.38 -17.99 3.92
CA ASP A 104 0.13 -19.44 3.89
C ASP A 104 -0.68 -19.91 5.10
N ASN A 105 -0.53 -19.24 6.24
CA ASN A 105 -1.31 -19.49 7.45
C ASN A 105 -2.72 -18.87 7.44
N LEU A 106 -3.09 -18.11 6.41
CA LEU A 106 -4.47 -17.62 6.28
C LEU A 106 -5.44 -18.78 6.04
N LEU A 107 -6.42 -18.90 6.94
CA LEU A 107 -7.50 -19.89 6.86
C LEU A 107 -8.68 -19.43 5.99
N THR A 108 -8.63 -18.19 5.50
CA THR A 108 -9.67 -17.62 4.64
C THR A 108 -9.50 -18.04 3.19
N SER A 109 -10.63 -18.15 2.48
CA SER A 109 -10.70 -18.26 1.03
C SER A 109 -11.76 -17.27 0.54
N PRO A 110 -11.42 -16.36 -0.38
CA PRO A 110 -10.09 -16.15 -0.97
C PRO A 110 -9.07 -15.59 0.03
N ARG A 111 -7.76 -15.79 -0.20
CA ARG A 111 -6.74 -15.03 0.55
C ARG A 111 -6.65 -13.62 -0.03
N LEU A 112 -6.63 -12.62 0.84
CA LEU A 112 -6.34 -11.24 0.47
C LEU A 112 -4.86 -10.96 0.75
N ILE A 113 -4.11 -10.61 -0.28
CA ILE A 113 -2.64 -10.52 -0.21
C ILE A 113 -2.24 -9.12 -0.67
N LYS A 114 -1.44 -8.42 0.14
CA LYS A 114 -0.94 -7.09 -0.20
C LYS A 114 0.44 -7.18 -0.82
N THR A 115 0.73 -6.30 -1.78
CA THR A 115 2.10 -6.08 -2.27
C THR A 115 2.35 -4.65 -2.73
N HIS A 116 3.62 -4.25 -2.64
CA HIS A 116 4.19 -3.04 -3.23
C HIS A 116 5.22 -3.36 -4.31
N LEU A 117 5.35 -4.64 -4.70
CA LEU A 117 6.29 -5.04 -5.73
C LEU A 117 5.92 -4.44 -7.10
N PRO A 118 6.91 -3.93 -7.85
CA PRO A 118 6.70 -3.58 -9.25
C PRO A 118 6.37 -4.83 -10.06
N VAL A 119 5.69 -4.68 -11.20
CA VAL A 119 5.13 -5.80 -11.99
C VAL A 119 6.14 -6.93 -12.24
N GLN A 120 7.39 -6.59 -12.57
CA GLN A 120 8.45 -7.54 -12.88
C GLN A 120 8.89 -8.42 -11.69
N PHE A 121 8.51 -8.04 -10.47
CA PHE A 121 8.87 -8.71 -9.22
C PHE A 121 7.73 -9.52 -8.62
N VAL A 122 6.50 -9.35 -9.12
CA VAL A 122 5.35 -10.15 -8.68
C VAL A 122 5.60 -11.64 -8.99
N PRO A 123 5.42 -12.55 -8.02
CA PRO A 123 5.67 -13.97 -8.22
C PRO A 123 4.89 -14.54 -9.40
N LYS A 124 5.53 -15.42 -10.18
CA LYS A 124 4.97 -15.94 -11.44
C LYS A 124 3.65 -16.68 -11.24
N SER A 125 3.49 -17.35 -10.11
CA SER A 125 2.30 -18.13 -9.77
C SER A 125 1.01 -17.31 -9.79
N PHE A 126 1.03 -16.01 -9.47
CA PHE A 126 -0.16 -15.15 -9.57
C PHE A 126 -0.65 -15.02 -11.01
N TRP A 127 0.27 -14.92 -11.98
CA TRP A 127 -0.06 -14.84 -13.40
C TRP A 127 -0.49 -16.20 -13.95
N GLU A 128 0.21 -17.27 -13.57
CA GLU A 128 -0.06 -18.65 -14.01
C GLU A 128 -1.41 -19.17 -13.51
N GLN A 129 -1.79 -18.84 -12.28
CA GLN A 129 -3.09 -19.20 -11.69
C GLN A 129 -4.23 -18.27 -12.11
N ASN A 130 -3.94 -17.27 -12.96
CA ASN A 130 -4.89 -16.27 -13.41
C ASN A 130 -5.61 -15.55 -12.24
N CYS A 131 -4.89 -15.28 -11.15
CA CYS A 131 -5.41 -14.64 -9.94
C CYS A 131 -6.01 -13.26 -10.25
N ARG A 132 -6.97 -12.84 -9.43
CA ARG A 132 -7.53 -11.49 -9.50
C ARG A 132 -6.55 -10.50 -8.87
N ILE A 133 -6.32 -9.38 -9.55
CA ILE A 133 -5.42 -8.33 -9.07
C ILE A 133 -6.18 -7.02 -9.00
N VAL A 134 -6.12 -6.36 -7.86
CA VAL A 134 -6.63 -5.00 -7.67
C VAL A 134 -5.43 -4.08 -7.53
N TYR A 135 -5.23 -3.19 -8.51
CA TYR A 135 -4.19 -2.17 -8.46
C TYR A 135 -4.79 -0.82 -8.12
N VAL A 136 -4.18 -0.10 -7.16
CA VAL A 136 -4.60 1.27 -6.82
C VAL A 136 -3.45 2.22 -7.05
N ALA A 137 -3.72 3.25 -7.84
CA ALA A 137 -2.80 4.32 -8.13
C ALA A 137 -3.24 5.61 -7.43
N ARG A 138 -2.30 6.49 -7.13
CA ARG A 138 -2.54 7.82 -6.59
C ARG A 138 -1.61 8.80 -7.27
N ASN A 139 -2.03 10.05 -7.41
CA ASN A 139 -1.22 11.09 -7.99
C ASN A 139 0.16 11.21 -7.30
N GLY A 140 1.18 11.51 -8.09
CA GLY A 140 2.57 11.51 -7.63
C GLY A 140 2.85 12.50 -6.51
N LYS A 141 2.20 13.68 -6.54
CA LYS A 141 2.43 14.77 -5.57
C LYS A 141 1.94 14.42 -4.16
N ASP A 142 0.72 13.90 -4.03
CA ASP A 142 0.22 13.42 -2.74
C ASP A 142 0.92 12.13 -2.29
N SER A 143 1.33 11.29 -3.24
CA SER A 143 2.07 10.05 -2.95
C SER A 143 3.39 10.37 -2.25
N VAL A 144 4.22 11.26 -2.79
CA VAL A 144 5.51 11.62 -2.20
C VAL A 144 5.37 12.29 -0.83
N VAL A 145 4.40 13.20 -0.65
CA VAL A 145 4.13 13.81 0.67
C VAL A 145 3.72 12.76 1.69
N SER A 146 2.81 11.87 1.30
CA SER A 146 2.37 10.82 2.20
C SER A 146 3.48 9.82 2.52
N PHE A 147 4.44 9.62 1.63
CA PHE A 147 5.54 8.68 1.82
C PHE A 147 6.60 9.26 2.74
N PHE A 148 6.94 10.55 2.56
CA PHE A 148 7.80 11.30 3.47
C PHE A 148 7.35 11.19 4.92
N HIS A 149 6.06 11.43 5.19
CA HIS A 149 5.51 11.29 6.53
C HIS A 149 5.48 9.85 7.06
N GLN A 150 5.36 8.84 6.19
CA GLN A 150 5.46 7.45 6.60
C GLN A 150 6.89 7.11 7.02
N GLU A 151 7.89 7.45 6.21
CA GLU A 151 9.30 7.17 6.52
C GLU A 151 9.72 7.81 7.84
N ARG A 152 9.25 9.04 8.10
CA ARG A 152 9.48 9.71 9.40
C ARG A 152 8.99 8.90 10.59
N MET A 153 7.84 8.22 10.48
CA MET A 153 7.26 7.48 11.62
C MET A 153 7.73 6.03 11.75
N THR A 154 8.14 5.36 10.67
CA THR A 154 8.34 3.90 10.70
C THR A 154 9.79 3.51 10.56
N MET A 155 10.24 2.57 11.40
CA MET A 155 11.63 2.08 11.43
C MET A 155 11.93 1.03 10.36
N ILE A 156 10.90 0.54 9.64
CA ILE A 156 11.05 -0.45 8.56
C ILE A 156 11.52 0.18 7.24
N LEU A 157 11.62 1.51 7.19
CA LEU A 157 12.01 2.27 6.01
C LEU A 157 13.26 3.14 6.30
N PRO A 158 14.01 3.52 5.25
CA PRO A 158 15.16 4.39 5.37
C PRO A 158 14.85 5.72 6.07
N GLU A 159 15.89 6.42 6.50
CA GLU A 159 15.73 7.77 7.04
C GLU A 159 15.33 8.73 5.89
N PRO A 160 14.23 9.49 6.02
CA PRO A 160 13.77 10.35 4.94
C PRO A 160 14.70 11.54 4.66
N GLY A 161 15.38 12.08 5.68
CA GLY A 161 16.11 13.34 5.58
C GLY A 161 15.18 14.55 5.51
N ASP A 162 15.66 15.64 4.92
CA ASP A 162 14.85 16.84 4.69
C ASP A 162 13.90 16.69 3.48
N TRP A 163 12.86 17.51 3.45
CA TRP A 163 11.82 17.46 2.42
C TRP A 163 12.35 17.67 0.99
N SER A 164 13.27 18.62 0.79
CA SER A 164 13.77 18.95 -0.54
C SER A 164 14.60 17.81 -1.11
N SER A 165 15.50 17.25 -0.31
CA SER A 165 16.28 16.06 -0.69
C SER A 165 15.38 14.84 -0.91
N TYR A 166 14.34 14.67 -0.11
CA TYR A 166 13.37 13.58 -0.26
C TYR A 166 12.62 13.66 -1.59
N LEU A 167 12.11 14.85 -1.95
CA LEU A 167 11.41 15.07 -3.22
C LEU A 167 12.32 14.78 -4.42
N GLN A 168 13.58 15.19 -4.37
CA GLN A 168 14.57 14.89 -5.42
C GLN A 168 14.80 13.38 -5.55
N ARG A 169 15.01 12.65 -4.45
CA ARG A 169 15.12 11.18 -4.48
C ARG A 169 13.88 10.52 -5.08
N PHE A 170 12.69 11.04 -4.77
CA PHE A 170 11.44 10.54 -5.34
C PHE A 170 11.38 10.74 -6.85
N MET A 171 11.71 11.94 -7.35
CA MET A 171 11.74 12.21 -8.79
C MET A 171 12.78 11.33 -9.49
N GLU A 172 13.95 11.11 -8.89
CA GLU A 172 14.99 10.21 -9.40
C GLU A 172 14.63 8.72 -9.31
N GLY A 173 13.54 8.34 -8.64
CA GLY A 173 13.14 6.95 -8.42
C GLY A 173 13.99 6.19 -7.40
N LYS A 174 14.77 6.90 -6.57
CA LYS A 174 15.61 6.36 -5.49
C LYS A 174 14.80 6.20 -4.20
N MET A 175 13.69 5.47 -4.32
CA MET A 175 12.75 5.17 -3.24
C MET A 175 12.67 3.65 -3.04
N VAL A 176 12.24 3.19 -1.86
CA VAL A 176 11.88 1.77 -1.70
C VAL A 176 10.78 1.43 -2.71
N PHE A 177 10.94 0.33 -3.46
CA PHE A 177 10.13 -0.08 -4.61
C PHE A 177 10.34 0.74 -5.90
N GLY A 178 11.37 1.60 -5.92
CA GLY A 178 11.86 2.31 -7.10
C GLY A 178 11.02 3.51 -7.52
N SER A 179 11.01 3.77 -8.83
CA SER A 179 10.34 4.90 -9.47
C SER A 179 8.82 4.77 -9.40
N TRP A 180 8.15 5.78 -8.82
CA TRP A 180 6.69 5.89 -8.86
C TRP A 180 6.18 5.88 -10.31
N TYR A 181 6.86 6.60 -11.21
CA TYR A 181 6.49 6.70 -12.63
C TYR A 181 6.50 5.31 -13.29
N ASP A 182 7.58 4.55 -13.13
CA ASP A 182 7.70 3.23 -13.75
C ASP A 182 6.68 2.27 -13.12
N HIS A 183 6.47 2.36 -11.81
CA HIS A 183 5.52 1.51 -11.11
C HIS A 183 4.09 1.70 -11.66
N VAL A 184 3.58 2.95 -11.71
CA VAL A 184 2.21 3.18 -12.20
C VAL A 184 2.06 2.89 -13.69
N ASN A 185 3.05 3.21 -14.52
CA ASN A 185 3.00 2.92 -15.95
C ASN A 185 3.05 1.42 -16.24
N ASN A 186 3.97 0.67 -15.63
CA ASN A 186 4.11 -0.76 -15.88
C ASN A 186 2.87 -1.53 -15.43
N TRP A 187 2.26 -1.15 -14.30
CA TRP A 187 0.99 -1.73 -13.86
C TRP A 187 -0.18 -1.36 -14.79
N TRP A 188 -0.19 -0.15 -15.35
CA TRP A 188 -1.18 0.27 -16.34
C TRP A 188 -1.03 -0.46 -17.68
N GLU A 189 0.20 -0.69 -18.14
CA GLU A 189 0.48 -1.51 -19.32
C GLU A 189 0.08 -2.97 -19.08
N LYS A 190 0.38 -3.51 -17.90
CA LYS A 190 -0.03 -4.87 -17.52
C LYS A 190 -1.56 -5.01 -17.54
N LYS A 191 -2.31 -3.98 -17.14
CA LYS A 191 -3.79 -3.98 -17.22
C LYS A 191 -4.31 -4.18 -18.65
N GLN A 192 -3.60 -3.71 -19.66
CA GLN A 192 -4.00 -3.87 -21.06
C GLN A 192 -3.83 -5.32 -21.56
N MET A 193 -2.94 -6.09 -20.94
CA MET A 193 -2.62 -7.47 -21.34
C MET A 193 -3.24 -8.52 -20.43
N TYR A 194 -3.58 -8.17 -19.19
CA TYR A 194 -4.08 -9.09 -18.18
C TYR A 194 -5.50 -8.69 -17.75
N SER A 195 -6.50 -9.45 -18.23
CA SER A 195 -7.92 -9.13 -18.04
C SER A 195 -8.35 -9.15 -16.58
N ASN A 196 -7.75 -10.03 -15.76
CA ASN A 196 -8.03 -10.19 -14.32
C ASN A 196 -7.30 -9.17 -13.45
N LEU A 197 -7.04 -7.96 -13.98
CA LEU A 197 -6.55 -6.81 -13.25
C LEU A 197 -7.62 -5.73 -13.20
N HIS A 198 -7.94 -5.17 -12.05
CA HIS A 198 -8.76 -3.97 -11.92
C HIS A 198 -7.88 -2.81 -11.47
N TYR A 199 -7.76 -1.78 -12.30
CA TYR A 199 -6.93 -0.60 -12.03
C TYR A 199 -7.83 0.53 -11.56
N MET A 200 -7.56 1.04 -10.36
CA MET A 200 -8.33 2.07 -9.68
C MET A 200 -7.47 3.29 -9.36
N PHE A 201 -8.13 4.42 -9.14
CA PHE A 201 -7.50 5.66 -8.70
C PHE A 201 -7.98 6.02 -7.29
N TYR A 202 -7.03 6.36 -6.42
CA TYR A 202 -7.31 6.86 -5.08
C TYR A 202 -8.22 8.09 -5.13
N GLU A 203 -8.03 8.94 -6.13
CA GLU A 203 -8.82 10.15 -6.34
C GLU A 203 -10.30 9.83 -6.58
N ASP A 204 -10.58 8.80 -7.38
CA ASP A 204 -11.95 8.32 -7.64
C ASP A 204 -12.58 7.74 -6.38
N LEU A 205 -11.78 7.05 -5.56
CA LEU A 205 -12.20 6.46 -4.29
C LEU A 205 -12.56 7.51 -3.25
N VAL A 206 -11.86 8.65 -3.23
CA VAL A 206 -12.19 9.81 -2.38
C VAL A 206 -13.41 10.56 -2.90
N GLU A 207 -13.52 10.74 -4.22
CA GLU A 207 -14.65 11.45 -4.83
C GLU A 207 -15.98 10.70 -4.65
N ASP A 208 -15.99 9.39 -4.90
CA ASP A 208 -17.19 8.57 -4.79
C ASP A 208 -16.83 7.12 -4.40
N THR A 209 -16.71 6.91 -3.08
CA THR A 209 -16.38 5.59 -2.52
C THR A 209 -17.42 4.52 -2.90
N GLY A 210 -18.71 4.88 -2.97
CA GLY A 210 -19.79 3.94 -3.30
C GLY A 210 -19.67 3.42 -4.72
N ARG A 211 -19.44 4.31 -5.69
CA ARG A 211 -19.20 3.96 -7.10
C ARG A 211 -17.98 3.04 -7.26
N GLU A 212 -16.89 3.31 -6.55
CA GLU A 212 -15.69 2.49 -6.63
C GLU A 212 -15.89 1.11 -5.96
N ILE A 213 -16.68 1.02 -4.88
CA ILE A 213 -17.11 -0.26 -4.30
C ILE A 213 -17.95 -1.06 -5.32
N ASP A 214 -18.86 -0.41 -6.04
CA ASP A 214 -19.68 -1.07 -7.06
C ASP A 214 -18.85 -1.64 -8.20
N LYS A 215 -17.86 -0.87 -8.70
CA LYS A 215 -16.91 -1.36 -9.70
C LYS A 215 -16.10 -2.56 -9.20
N LEU A 216 -15.65 -2.52 -7.95
CA LEU A 216 -14.97 -3.65 -7.31
C LEU A 216 -15.88 -4.88 -7.22
N CYS A 217 -17.13 -4.72 -6.79
CA CYS A 217 -18.08 -5.83 -6.72
C CYS A 217 -18.31 -6.47 -8.10
N CYS A 218 -18.50 -5.65 -9.14
CA CYS A 218 -18.63 -6.11 -10.52
C CYS A 218 -17.40 -6.89 -10.98
N PHE A 219 -16.19 -6.40 -10.70
CA PHE A 219 -14.95 -7.08 -11.05
C PHE A 219 -14.78 -8.42 -10.31
N LEU A 220 -15.17 -8.47 -9.04
CA LEU A 220 -15.01 -9.65 -8.18
C LEU A 220 -16.14 -10.68 -8.33
N GLY A 221 -17.22 -10.33 -9.03
CA GLY A 221 -18.42 -11.15 -9.13
C GLY A 221 -19.24 -11.20 -7.83
N LEU A 222 -19.17 -10.15 -7.01
CA LEU A 222 -19.90 -10.04 -5.75
C LEU A 222 -21.20 -9.25 -5.92
N SER A 223 -22.21 -9.58 -5.13
CA SER A 223 -23.51 -8.90 -5.14
C SER A 223 -24.00 -8.62 -3.72
N PRO A 224 -23.30 -7.78 -2.95
CA PRO A 224 -23.73 -7.44 -1.60
C PRO A 224 -25.06 -6.67 -1.62
N SER A 225 -25.87 -6.87 -0.58
CA SER A 225 -27.13 -6.16 -0.39
C SER A 225 -26.91 -4.65 -0.20
N ALA A 226 -27.94 -3.84 -0.44
CA ALA A 226 -27.85 -2.40 -0.22
C ALA A 226 -27.45 -2.05 1.23
N GLN A 227 -27.94 -2.82 2.20
CA GLN A 227 -27.60 -2.67 3.62
C GLN A 227 -26.12 -3.01 3.90
N GLU A 228 -25.60 -4.06 3.26
CA GLU A 228 -24.18 -4.41 3.35
C GLU A 228 -23.29 -3.30 2.79
N LYS A 229 -23.65 -2.75 1.61
CA LYS A 229 -22.93 -1.65 0.99
C LYS A 229 -22.95 -0.39 1.85
N GLU A 230 -24.10 -0.02 2.40
CA GLU A 230 -24.23 1.15 3.28
C GLU A 230 -23.38 1.00 4.55
N ARG A 231 -23.46 -0.16 5.21
CA ARG A 231 -22.64 -0.46 6.40
C ARG A 231 -21.15 -0.42 6.09
N LEU A 232 -20.73 -1.05 4.99
CA LEU A 232 -19.34 -1.05 4.55
C LEU A 232 -18.87 0.36 4.24
N ALA A 233 -19.62 1.11 3.43
CA ALA A 233 -19.31 2.49 3.06
C ALA A 233 -19.14 3.40 4.28
N GLY A 234 -19.95 3.20 5.32
CA GLY A 234 -19.78 3.87 6.61
C GLY A 234 -18.46 3.52 7.29
N ARG A 235 -18.13 2.23 7.41
CA ARG A 235 -16.90 1.78 8.10
C ARG A 235 -15.61 2.23 7.43
N VAL A 236 -15.60 2.27 6.10
CA VAL A 236 -14.40 2.61 5.32
C VAL A 236 -14.21 4.12 5.15
N GLN A 237 -15.02 4.96 5.79
CA GLN A 237 -14.77 6.39 5.84
C GLN A 237 -13.48 6.70 6.61
N PHE A 238 -12.77 7.74 6.18
CA PHE A 238 -11.48 8.13 6.74
C PHE A 238 -11.49 8.27 8.27
N ASP A 239 -12.45 9.00 8.82
CA ASP A 239 -12.52 9.27 10.26
C ASP A 239 -12.83 7.99 11.06
N ASN A 240 -13.65 7.10 10.51
CA ASN A 240 -13.97 5.82 11.14
C ASN A 240 -12.76 4.89 11.13
N MET A 241 -12.08 4.75 9.99
CA MET A 241 -10.82 3.98 9.92
C MET A 241 -9.75 4.55 10.86
N LYS A 242 -9.67 5.88 11.00
CA LYS A 242 -8.70 6.54 11.88
C LYS A 242 -8.88 6.17 13.35
N GLN A 243 -10.13 6.00 13.78
CA GLN A 243 -10.49 5.64 15.15
C GLN A 243 -10.45 4.12 15.39
N ASP A 244 -10.55 3.32 14.31
CA ASP A 244 -10.51 1.87 14.36
C ASP A 244 -9.08 1.34 14.63
N ASN A 245 -8.85 0.82 15.84
CA ASN A 245 -7.54 0.34 16.30
C ASN A 245 -7.02 -0.87 15.52
N VAL A 246 -7.90 -1.67 14.91
CA VAL A 246 -7.48 -2.81 14.09
C VAL A 246 -7.17 -2.41 12.65
N VAL A 247 -7.46 -1.18 12.23
CA VAL A 247 -7.16 -0.69 10.86
C VAL A 247 -6.10 0.42 10.85
N ASN A 248 -6.05 1.26 11.89
CA ASN A 248 -5.17 2.42 11.95
C ASN A 248 -3.70 2.12 12.25
N HIS A 249 -3.33 0.85 12.38
CA HIS A 249 -1.99 0.36 12.73
C HIS A 249 -1.48 0.75 14.13
N SER A 250 -2.33 1.26 15.04
CA SER A 250 -1.90 1.70 16.39
C SER A 250 -1.21 0.61 17.22
N ALA A 251 -1.53 -0.67 16.98
CA ALA A 251 -0.89 -1.81 17.64
C ALA A 251 0.48 -2.21 17.05
N PHE A 252 0.94 -1.56 15.98
CA PHE A 252 2.19 -1.90 15.31
C PHE A 252 3.39 -1.24 15.98
N LEU A 253 4.22 -2.06 16.65
CA LEU A 253 5.39 -1.61 17.43
C LEU A 253 6.54 -1.02 16.59
N GLY A 254 6.45 -1.01 15.26
CA GLY A 254 7.47 -0.43 14.37
C GLY A 254 7.15 0.99 13.88
N MET A 255 6.20 1.69 14.50
CA MET A 255 5.80 3.05 14.17
C MET A 255 5.77 3.97 15.40
N ASP A 256 6.37 5.15 15.29
CA ASP A 256 6.25 6.24 16.26
C ASP A 256 5.14 7.22 15.83
N PHE A 257 3.97 7.06 16.45
CA PHE A 257 2.79 7.87 16.17
C PHE A 257 2.89 9.32 16.67
N LYS A 258 3.92 9.68 17.44
CA LYS A 258 4.19 11.07 17.83
C LYS A 258 4.75 11.89 16.66
N LEU A 259 5.46 11.25 15.72
CA LEU A 259 6.06 11.91 14.56
C LEU A 259 5.04 12.14 13.43
N SER A 260 4.15 11.18 13.21
CA SER A 260 3.02 11.30 12.30
C SER A 260 1.98 10.22 12.60
N SER A 261 0.74 10.34 12.12
CA SER A 261 -0.28 9.29 12.20
C SER A 261 -0.37 8.50 10.90
N PHE A 262 -0.63 7.18 10.97
CA PHE A 262 -0.67 6.34 9.76
C PHE A 262 -1.84 6.74 8.86
N ILE A 263 -3.02 6.91 9.47
CA ILE A 263 -4.19 7.54 8.86
C ILE A 263 -4.08 9.07 9.07
N ARG A 264 -3.26 9.69 8.21
CA ARG A 264 -2.78 11.08 8.37
C ARG A 264 -3.83 12.13 8.01
N LYS A 265 -4.15 12.25 6.72
CA LYS A 265 -5.07 13.26 6.16
C LYS A 265 -6.16 12.69 5.26
N GLY A 266 -5.85 11.66 4.46
CA GLY A 266 -6.83 10.95 3.63
C GLY A 266 -7.56 11.81 2.61
N LYS A 267 -6.87 12.78 2.01
CA LYS A 267 -7.43 13.74 1.05
C LYS A 267 -6.60 13.77 -0.23
N VAL A 268 -7.20 14.25 -1.31
CA VAL A 268 -6.52 14.65 -2.54
C VAL A 268 -6.18 16.14 -2.45
N GLY A 269 -4.96 16.52 -2.83
CA GLY A 269 -4.53 17.92 -2.87
C GLY A 269 -3.76 18.44 -1.65
N ASP A 270 -3.46 17.58 -0.66
CA ASP A 270 -2.68 18.00 0.51
C ASP A 270 -1.24 18.38 0.14
N TRP A 271 -0.75 17.91 -1.01
CA TRP A 271 0.55 18.29 -1.55
C TRP A 271 0.78 19.81 -1.65
N LYS A 272 -0.28 20.61 -1.85
CA LYS A 272 -0.19 22.07 -1.90
C LYS A 272 0.32 22.71 -0.60
N ASN A 273 0.19 22.00 0.53
CA ASN A 273 0.67 22.46 1.84
C ASN A 273 2.17 22.18 2.05
N HIS A 274 2.81 21.45 1.14
CA HIS A 274 4.19 20.96 1.29
C HIS A 274 5.11 21.42 0.16
N PHE A 275 4.59 21.47 -1.06
CA PHE A 275 5.35 21.94 -2.22
C PHE A 275 5.46 23.46 -2.20
N THR A 276 6.68 23.96 -2.44
CA THR A 276 6.85 25.33 -2.94
C THR A 276 6.41 25.40 -4.40
N VAL A 277 6.14 26.61 -4.90
CA VAL A 277 5.80 26.83 -6.32
C VAL A 277 6.90 26.27 -7.23
N ALA A 278 8.16 26.58 -6.95
CA ALA A 278 9.30 26.10 -7.73
C ALA A 278 9.40 24.57 -7.74
N GLN A 279 9.23 23.91 -6.59
CA GLN A 279 9.21 22.45 -6.51
C GLN A 279 8.04 21.84 -7.30
N SER A 280 6.88 22.49 -7.31
CA SER A 280 5.74 22.03 -8.09
C SER A 280 5.99 22.13 -9.59
N GLU A 281 6.56 23.25 -10.05
CA GLU A 281 6.91 23.48 -11.46
C GLU A 281 7.96 22.47 -11.94
N GLU A 282 9.02 22.27 -11.15
CA GLU A 282 10.06 21.27 -11.41
C GLU A 282 9.47 19.85 -11.50
N PHE A 283 8.62 19.47 -10.54
CA PHE A 283 7.95 18.18 -10.56
C PHE A 283 7.06 18.02 -11.78
N ASP A 284 6.32 19.05 -12.19
CA ASP A 284 5.44 19.02 -13.36
C ASP A 284 6.22 18.86 -14.67
N GLU A 285 7.41 19.46 -14.78
CA GLU A 285 8.31 19.25 -15.91
C GLU A 285 8.88 17.83 -15.98
N ASP A 286 9.32 17.29 -14.84
CA ASP A 286 9.81 15.92 -14.74
C ASP A 286 8.69 14.91 -15.03
N TYR A 287 7.50 15.15 -14.46
CA TYR A 287 6.30 14.35 -14.70
C TYR A 287 5.94 14.28 -16.18
N LYS A 288 5.94 15.41 -16.89
CA LYS A 288 5.66 15.44 -18.35
C LYS A 288 6.65 14.61 -19.16
N LYS A 289 7.92 14.54 -18.73
CA LYS A 289 8.96 13.76 -19.41
C LYS A 289 8.77 12.25 -19.19
N LYS A 290 8.31 11.84 -18.00
CA LYS A 290 8.23 10.42 -17.59
C LYS A 290 6.86 9.79 -17.81
N MET A 291 5.77 10.55 -17.67
CA MET A 291 4.40 10.08 -17.87
C MET A 291 3.98 10.27 -19.33
N LYS A 292 4.49 9.38 -20.19
CA LYS A 292 4.29 9.47 -21.65
C LYS A 292 2.99 8.85 -22.14
N ASN A 293 2.35 7.98 -21.35
CA ASN A 293 1.11 7.33 -21.76
C ASN A 293 -0.09 8.29 -21.55
N PRO A 294 -0.72 8.81 -22.62
CA PRO A 294 -1.79 9.79 -22.50
C PRO A 294 -3.10 9.20 -21.96
N THR A 295 -3.21 7.86 -21.87
CA THR A 295 -4.40 7.19 -21.34
C THR A 295 -4.36 7.02 -19.82
N LEU A 296 -3.19 7.22 -19.19
CA LEU A 296 -3.02 7.18 -17.75
C LEU A 296 -2.99 8.61 -17.19
N THR A 297 -4.15 9.08 -16.72
CA THR A 297 -4.32 10.45 -16.23
C THR A 297 -4.63 10.46 -14.74
N PHE A 298 -3.89 11.27 -13.98
CA PHE A 298 -4.08 11.47 -12.56
C PHE A 298 -4.68 12.84 -12.26
N ARG A 299 -5.49 12.93 -11.21
CA ARG A 299 -6.03 14.20 -10.70
C ARG A 299 -5.24 14.63 -9.47
N ASN A 300 -4.82 15.89 -9.42
CA ASN A 300 -4.09 16.44 -8.27
C ASN A 300 -5.02 17.14 -7.26
N GLU A 301 -6.31 17.19 -7.58
CA GLU A 301 -7.40 17.80 -6.80
C GLU A 301 -8.73 17.19 -7.24
N ILE A 302 -9.73 17.26 -6.35
CA ILE A 302 -11.12 16.83 -6.56
C ILE A 302 -12.07 17.94 -6.11
#